data_AF-A0A382WEA7-F1
#
_entry.id   AF-A0A382WEA7-F1
#
_cell.length_a   1.000
_cell.length_b   1.000
_cell.length_c   1.000
_cell.angle_alpha   90.00
_cell.angle_beta   90.00
_cell.angle_gamma   90.00
#
_symmetry.space_group_name_H-M   'P 1'
#
loop_
_entity.id
_entity.type
_entity.pdbx_description
1 polymer ?
#
loop_
_entity_poly.entity_id
_entity_poly.type
_entity_poly.pdbx_seq_one_letter_code
_entity_poly.pdbx_strand_id
1 'polypeptide(L)' 'VILKEIKTLYLFLIWVFGFFVLLSFDLFMEGFVFEWLAWNGTTKNDWFFALWWGLVVVWFIFGVVTLYEKLKTS' A
#
# COMPACT_ATOMS: atom_id res chain seq x y z
N VAL A 1 15.94 24.53 -5.14
CA VAL A 1 16.05 23.35 -6.01
C VAL A 1 16.35 22.10 -5.18
N ILE A 2 17.56 21.96 -4.62
CA ILE A 2 17.99 20.78 -3.83
C ILE A 2 17.03 20.38 -2.68
N LEU A 3 16.62 21.33 -1.82
CA LEU A 3 15.68 21.02 -0.72
C LEU A 3 14.32 20.49 -1.20
N LYS A 4 13.88 20.91 -2.40
CA LYS A 4 12.61 20.49 -3.00
C LYS A 4 12.71 19.06 -3.53
N GLU A 5 13.82 18.73 -4.19
CA GLU A 5 14.14 17.38 -4.65
C GLU A 5 14.24 16.39 -3.49
N ILE A 6 14.92 16.77 -2.39
CA ILE A 6 15.01 15.94 -1.17
C ILE A 6 13.62 15.68 -0.58
N LYS A 7 12.73 16.68 -0.55
CA LYS A 7 11.34 16.51 -0.05
C LYS A 7 10.54 15.55 -0.94
N THR A 8 10.67 15.65 -2.25
CA THR A 8 10.00 14.74 -3.20
C THR A 8 10.52 13.31 -3.06
N LEU A 9 11.85 13.14 -2.94
CA LEU A 9 12.46 11.83 -2.67
C LEU A 9 11.97 11.24 -1.35
N TYR A 10 11.91 12.04 -0.29
CA TYR A 10 11.39 11.60 1.01
C TYR A 10 9.93 11.13 0.93
N LEU A 11 9.07 11.86 0.22
CA LEU A 11 7.68 11.45 -0.02
C LEU A 11 7.59 10.15 -0.82
N PHE A 12 8.42 10.00 -1.86
CA PHE A 12 8.51 8.75 -2.63
C PHE A 12 8.94 7.58 -1.75
N LEU A 13 9.96 7.76 -0.90
CA LEU A 13 10.43 6.73 0.01
C LEU A 13 9.35 6.33 1.04
N ILE A 14 8.62 7.29 1.61
CA ILE A 14 7.48 6.99 2.49
C ILE A 14 6.42 6.19 1.75
N TRP A 15 6.09 6.58 0.52
CA TRP A 15 5.06 5.92 -0.25
C TRP A 15 5.42 4.46 -0.57
N VAL A 16 6.66 4.22 -1.00
CA VAL A 16 7.21 2.87 -1.23
C VAL A 16 7.30 2.07 0.06
N PHE A 17 7.77 2.67 1.15
CA PHE A 17 7.83 2.02 2.45
C PHE A 17 6.43 1.63 2.95
N GLY A 18 5.44 2.51 2.80
CA GLY A 18 4.05 2.22 3.12
C GLY A 18 3.50 1.03 2.32
N PHE A 19 3.89 0.88 1.05
CA PHE A 19 3.54 -0.31 0.27
C PHE A 19 4.11 -1.60 0.88
N PHE A 20 5.37 -1.60 1.33
CA PHE A 20 5.94 -2.77 2.01
C PHE A 20 5.25 -3.09 3.34
N VAL A 21 4.78 -2.06 4.07
CA VAL A 21 3.96 -2.27 5.29
C VAL A 21 2.63 -2.94 4.93
N LEU A 22 1.94 -2.46 3.89
CA LEU A 22 0.72 -3.07 3.39
C LEU A 22 0.99 -4.53 2.96
N LEU A 23 1.99 -4.77 2.12
CA LEU A 23 2.35 -6.11 1.68
C LEU A 23 2.68 -7.05 2.86
N SER A 24 3.41 -6.56 3.85
CA SER A 24 3.75 -7.35 5.04
C SER A 24 2.51 -7.69 5.86
N PHE A 25 1.55 -6.77 5.97
CA PHE A 25 0.28 -7.04 6.63
C PHE A 25 -0.56 -8.07 5.88
N ASP A 26 -0.63 -7.98 4.55
CA ASP A 26 -1.32 -8.95 3.70
C ASP A 26 -0.76 -10.36 3.91
N LEU A 27 0.56 -10.50 3.81
CA LEU A 27 1.26 -11.77 4.04
C LEU A 27 1.10 -12.27 5.48
N PHE A 28 1.04 -11.39 6.47
CA PHE A 28 0.76 -11.77 7.84
C PHE A 28 -0.67 -12.30 8.01
N MET A 29 -1.65 -11.63 7.41
CA MET A 29 -3.04 -12.08 7.42
C MET A 29 -3.17 -13.43 6.74
N GLU A 30 -2.54 -13.61 5.59
CA GLU A 30 -2.55 -14.86 4.84
C GLU A 30 -1.85 -16.00 5.59
N GLY A 31 -0.60 -15.78 6.02
CA GLY A 31 0.25 -16.81 6.59
C GLY A 31 -0.04 -17.16 8.04
N PHE A 32 -0.64 -16.26 8.82
CA PHE A 32 -0.95 -16.52 10.23
C PHE A 32 -2.44 -16.50 10.52
N VAL A 33 -3.13 -15.41 10.17
CA VAL A 33 -4.52 -15.20 10.61
C VAL A 33 -5.48 -16.13 9.89
N PHE A 34 -5.33 -16.32 8.57
CA PHE A 34 -6.22 -17.21 7.81
C PHE A 34 -5.99 -18.67 8.15
N GLU A 35 -4.75 -19.07 8.42
CA GLU A 35 -4.47 -20.41 8.92
C GLU A 35 -5.10 -20.61 10.30
N TRP A 36 -4.87 -19.68 11.23
CA TRP A 36 -5.41 -19.76 12.60
C TRP A 36 -6.94 -19.81 12.65
N LEU A 37 -7.61 -19.07 11.77
CA LEU A 37 -9.07 -19.02 11.70
C LEU A 37 -9.69 -20.05 10.73
N ALA A 38 -8.86 -20.85 10.06
CA ALA A 38 -9.28 -21.73 8.97
C ALA A 38 -10.11 -21.02 7.88
N TRP A 39 -9.71 -19.80 7.51
CA TRP A 39 -10.37 -18.99 6.48
C TRP A 39 -9.87 -19.29 5.07
N ASN A 40 -8.81 -20.08 4.91
CA ASN A 40 -8.27 -20.41 3.60
C ASN A 40 -9.32 -21.15 2.74
N GLY A 41 -9.52 -20.68 1.50
CA GLY A 41 -10.55 -21.23 0.60
C GLY A 41 -12.00 -20.91 0.99
N THR A 42 -12.24 -19.96 1.88
CA THR A 42 -13.60 -19.52 2.25
C THR A 42 -13.96 -18.19 1.60
N THR A 43 -15.27 -17.91 1.51
CA THR A 43 -15.75 -16.60 1.03
C THR A 43 -15.27 -15.41 1.86
N LYS A 44 -14.89 -15.63 3.14
CA LYS A 44 -14.32 -14.57 3.98
C LYS A 44 -12.93 -14.15 3.52
N ASN A 45 -12.13 -15.11 3.05
CA ASN A 45 -10.83 -14.85 2.42
C ASN A 45 -11.01 -14.06 1.12
N ASP A 46 -11.95 -14.46 0.26
CA ASP A 46 -12.24 -13.73 -0.99
C ASP A 46 -12.61 -12.27 -0.73
N TRP A 47 -13.50 -12.03 0.24
CA TRP A 47 -13.92 -10.68 0.64
C TRP A 47 -12.79 -9.87 1.24
N PHE A 48 -11.91 -10.50 2.04
CA PHE A 48 -10.72 -9.83 2.55
C PHE A 48 -9.85 -9.34 1.39
N PHE A 49 -9.50 -10.20 0.43
CA PHE A 49 -8.65 -9.80 -0.70
C PHE A 49 -9.31 -8.74 -1.57
N ALA A 50 -10.63 -8.82 -1.81
CA ALA A 50 -11.34 -7.81 -2.57
C ALA A 50 -11.24 -6.42 -1.91
N LEU A 51 -11.47 -6.33 -0.59
CA LEU A 51 -11.35 -5.09 0.17
C LEU A 51 -9.90 -4.62 0.28
N TRP A 52 -8.98 -5.56 0.48
CA TRP A 52 -7.55 -5.30 0.62
C TRP A 52 -6.98 -4.68 -0.66
N TRP A 53 -7.25 -5.28 -1.82
CA TRP A 53 -6.85 -4.73 -3.10
C TRP A 53 -7.50 -3.37 -3.39
N GLY A 54 -8.75 -3.16 -2.96
CA GLY A 54 -9.38 -1.85 -2.99
C GLY A 54 -8.58 -0.79 -2.22
N LEU A 55 -8.14 -1.10 -1.00
CA LEU A 55 -7.29 -0.23 -0.19
C LEU A 55 -5.94 0.02 -0.86
N VAL A 56 -5.29 -1.02 -1.39
CA VAL A 56 -3.99 -0.92 -2.07
C VAL A 56 -4.08 -0.04 -3.31
N VAL A 57 -5.14 -0.17 -4.12
CA VAL A 57 -5.38 0.68 -5.30
C VAL A 57 -5.57 2.14 -4.90
N VAL A 58 -6.37 2.41 -3.86
CA VAL A 58 -6.57 3.78 -3.35
C VAL A 58 -5.25 4.38 -2.87
N TRP A 59 -4.46 3.63 -2.10
CA TRP A 59 -3.11 4.04 -1.66
C TRP A 59 -2.18 4.33 -2.83
N PHE A 60 -2.19 3.46 -3.84
CA PHE A 60 -1.36 3.61 -5.04
C PHE A 60 -1.73 4.87 -5.83
N ILE A 61 -3.02 5.06 -6.14
CA ILE A 61 -3.51 6.25 -6.86
C ILE A 61 -3.18 7.51 -6.07
N PHE A 62 -3.44 7.52 -4.76
CA PHE A 62 -3.16 8.67 -3.89
C PHE A 62 -1.67 9.05 -3.94
N GLY A 63 -0.77 8.08 -3.82
CA GLY A 63 0.66 8.34 -3.90
C GLY A 63 1.12 8.83 -5.27
N VAL A 64 0.63 8.23 -6.35
CA VAL A 64 0.94 8.67 -7.73
C VAL A 64 0.46 10.11 -7.96
N VAL A 65 -0.77 10.44 -7.61
CA VAL A 65 -1.32 11.80 -7.75
C VAL A 65 -0.51 12.80 -6.93
N THR A 66 -0.22 12.48 -5.67
CA THR A 66 0.57 13.34 -4.78
C THR A 66 1.98 13.59 -5.34
N LEU A 67 2.66 12.54 -5.81
CA LEU A 67 3.99 12.67 -6.40
C LEU A 67 3.95 13.47 -7.71
N TYR A 68 2.96 13.22 -8.56
CA TYR A 68 2.78 13.94 -9.81
C TYR A 68 2.56 15.45 -9.59
N GLU A 69 1.71 15.82 -8.63
CA GLU A 69 1.50 17.23 -8.28
C GLU A 69 2.78 17.89 -7.77
N LYS A 70 3.57 17.18 -6.95
CA LYS A 70 4.85 17.71 -6.43
C LYS A 70 5.89 17.85 -7.53
N LEU A 71 5.94 16.93 -8.50
CA LEU A 71 6.83 16.99 -9.65
C LEU A 71 6.41 18.09 -10.64
N LYS A 72 5.13 18.26 -10.91
CA LYS A 72 4.62 19.33 -11.79
C LYS A 72 4.83 20.72 -11.20
N THR A 73 4.69 20.85 -9.88
CA THR A 73 4.94 22.11 -9.17
C THR A 73 6.45 22.31 -8.94
N SER A 74 7.31 21.36 -9.33
CA SER A 74 8.77 21.41 -9.15
C SER A 74 9.47 22.31 -10.14
#